data_AF-A0A850GML8-F1
#
_entry.id   AF-A0A850GML8-F1
#
_cell.length_a   1.000
_cell.length_b   1.000
_cell.length_c   1.000
_cell.angle_alpha   90.00
_cell.angle_beta   90.00
_cell.angle_gamma   90.00
#
_symmetry.space_group_name_H-M   'P 1'
#
loop_
_entity.id
_entity.type
_entity.pdbx_description
1 polymer ?
#
loop_
_entity_poly.entity_id
_entity_poly.type
_entity_poly.pdbx_seq_one_letter_code
_entity_poly.pdbx_strand_id
1 'polypeptide(L)'
;MQTTEHPAIEAAAFADFEDLDSWQVYADWLTSRGDPRAELVSLSLRRETSYRSERAAMRPQLAKLETEQAERVADRLTALGCAEIRLHLQRGFVTGITASLAALTPGFTALMRAEPVHRLTIQDCAAEALASLLDANPECLTQLRYLKLQGTLGEDGCAALARQPLPRLRRLNLLDAGIDDEACLAVSQLDTVALESVTLTANEIGDEGIEHLITGESCPQWRELYLSYNPISAQGVAALARAQSLAGLERLAMREIEASFADLAPLAEGLPGLRRLEADGYGHWQNRELDQRLSSRFGKRYRLR
;
A
#
# COMPACT_ATOMS: atom_id res chain seq x y z
N MET A 1 5.66 -28.58 -7.67
CA MET A 1 4.81 -29.15 -6.60
C MET A 1 5.66 -29.19 -5.34
N GLN A 2 5.57 -28.18 -4.49
CA GLN A 2 6.05 -28.24 -3.10
C GLN A 2 4.87 -27.84 -2.24
N THR A 3 4.22 -28.86 -1.72
CA THR A 3 3.19 -28.79 -0.70
C THR A 3 3.83 -28.31 0.60
N THR A 4 3.17 -27.33 1.21
CA THR A 4 3.31 -26.79 2.55
C THR A 4 3.33 -27.91 3.61
N GLU A 5 4.47 -28.56 3.85
CA GLU A 5 4.57 -29.62 4.87
C GLU A 5 4.78 -29.07 6.29
N HIS A 6 4.94 -27.75 6.46
CA HIS A 6 4.87 -27.10 7.78
C HIS A 6 4.32 -25.65 7.72
N PRO A 7 3.02 -25.49 7.38
CA PRO A 7 2.43 -24.17 7.10
C PRO A 7 2.54 -23.19 8.26
N ALA A 8 2.71 -23.66 9.50
CA ALA A 8 2.89 -22.80 10.67
C ALA A 8 4.24 -22.04 10.69
N ILE A 9 5.34 -22.65 10.23
CA ILE A 9 6.67 -22.00 10.24
C ILE A 9 6.73 -20.96 9.13
N GLU A 10 6.27 -21.33 7.92
CA GLU A 10 6.14 -20.40 6.80
C GLU A 10 5.21 -19.24 7.15
N ALA A 11 4.04 -19.53 7.73
CA ALA A 11 3.10 -18.48 8.12
C ALA A 11 3.70 -17.52 9.16
N ALA A 12 4.50 -18.01 10.12
CA ALA A 12 5.17 -17.17 11.11
C ALA A 12 6.20 -16.24 10.43
N ALA A 13 7.11 -16.79 9.61
CA ALA A 13 8.13 -16.00 8.92
C ALA A 13 7.51 -14.98 7.93
N PHE A 14 6.45 -15.37 7.22
CA PHE A 14 5.78 -14.48 6.25
C PHE A 14 4.80 -13.51 6.91
N ALA A 15 4.43 -13.71 8.19
CA ALA A 15 3.62 -12.78 8.95
C ALA A 15 4.39 -11.51 9.35
N ASP A 16 5.69 -11.60 9.59
CA ASP A 16 6.53 -10.42 9.78
C ASP A 16 7.93 -10.63 9.20
N PHE A 17 8.24 -9.88 8.14
CA PHE A 17 9.56 -9.93 7.52
C PHE A 17 10.65 -9.27 8.38
N GLU A 18 10.30 -8.56 9.45
CA GLU A 18 11.27 -7.98 10.37
C GLU A 18 11.52 -8.87 11.60
N ASP A 19 10.72 -9.92 11.82
CA ASP A 19 10.90 -10.88 12.91
C ASP A 19 12.02 -11.87 12.59
N LEU A 20 13.25 -11.52 12.97
CA LEU A 20 14.44 -12.32 12.71
C LEU A 20 14.37 -13.71 13.37
N ASP A 21 13.67 -13.87 14.49
CA ASP A 21 13.57 -15.14 15.21
C ASP A 21 12.70 -16.13 14.42
N SER A 22 11.53 -15.70 13.95
CA SER A 22 10.68 -16.51 13.05
C SER A 22 11.43 -16.88 11.77
N TRP A 23 12.20 -15.94 11.20
CA TRP A 23 13.01 -16.22 10.02
C TRP A 23 14.17 -17.18 10.30
N GLN A 24 14.76 -17.17 11.50
CA GLN A 24 15.81 -18.11 11.87
C GLN A 24 15.26 -19.54 11.93
N VAL A 25 14.09 -19.74 12.57
CA VAL A 25 13.41 -21.04 12.58
C VAL A 25 13.11 -21.52 11.16
N TYR A 26 12.68 -20.60 10.29
CA TYR A 26 12.41 -20.92 8.90
C TYR A 26 13.68 -21.23 8.09
N ALA A 27 14.81 -20.55 8.36
CA ALA A 27 16.10 -20.85 7.74
C ALA A 27 16.61 -22.26 8.09
N ASP A 28 16.47 -22.66 9.36
CA ASP A 28 16.82 -24.01 9.83
C ASP A 28 15.92 -25.06 9.16
N TRP A 29 14.63 -24.76 9.01
CA TRP A 29 13.69 -25.60 8.28
C TRP A 29 14.06 -25.75 6.79
N LEU A 30 14.37 -24.65 6.10
CA LEU A 30 14.83 -24.68 4.69
C LEU A 30 16.11 -25.53 4.56
N THR A 31 17.02 -25.41 5.52
CA THR A 31 18.26 -26.21 5.57
C THR A 31 17.95 -27.70 5.68
N SER A 32 17.00 -28.08 6.55
CA SER A 32 16.58 -29.48 6.71
C SER A 32 15.96 -30.09 5.44
N ARG A 33 15.42 -29.24 4.55
CA ARG A 33 14.83 -29.63 3.26
C ARG A 33 15.83 -29.61 2.10
N GLY A 34 17.05 -29.11 2.32
CA GLY A 34 18.00 -28.87 1.25
C GLY A 34 17.53 -27.79 0.27
N ASP A 35 16.68 -26.86 0.71
CA ASP A 35 16.21 -25.76 -0.15
C ASP A 35 17.39 -24.82 -0.44
N PRO A 36 17.64 -24.48 -1.71
CA PRO A 36 18.81 -23.66 -2.06
C PRO A 36 18.72 -22.21 -1.54
N ARG A 37 17.56 -21.77 -1.05
CA ARG A 37 17.40 -20.46 -0.38
C ARG A 37 17.92 -20.47 1.06
N ALA A 38 18.12 -21.65 1.66
CA ALA A 38 18.50 -21.77 3.08
C ALA A 38 19.77 -20.98 3.43
N GLU A 39 20.81 -21.10 2.60
CA GLU A 39 22.07 -20.38 2.80
C GLU A 39 21.87 -18.86 2.67
N LEU A 40 21.09 -18.43 1.67
CA LEU A 40 20.79 -17.01 1.45
C LEU A 40 20.03 -16.42 2.64
N VAL A 41 19.01 -17.10 3.15
CA VAL A 41 18.24 -16.66 4.31
C VAL A 41 19.15 -16.57 5.53
N SER A 42 19.90 -17.63 5.83
CA SER A 42 20.79 -17.70 7.00
C SER A 42 21.87 -16.60 6.98
N LEU A 43 22.51 -16.39 5.83
CA LEU A 43 23.50 -15.32 5.66
C LEU A 43 22.86 -13.94 5.76
N SER A 44 21.64 -13.76 5.24
CA SER A 44 20.91 -12.48 5.35
C SER A 44 20.59 -12.15 6.80
N LEU A 45 20.15 -13.13 7.60
CA LEU A 45 19.87 -12.94 9.03
C LEU A 45 21.14 -12.62 9.82
N ARG A 46 22.21 -13.41 9.62
CA ARG A 46 23.49 -13.17 10.28
C ARG A 46 24.04 -11.78 9.97
N ARG A 47 23.87 -11.29 8.73
CA ARG A 47 24.28 -9.94 8.33
C ARG A 47 23.62 -8.86 9.20
N GLU A 48 22.35 -9.01 9.58
CA GLU A 48 21.65 -8.02 10.40
C GLU A 48 22.25 -7.90 11.80
N THR A 49 22.74 -9.01 12.36
CA THR A 49 23.35 -9.04 13.71
C THR A 49 24.87 -8.82 13.71
N SER A 50 25.53 -8.91 12.56
CA SER A 50 27.00 -8.85 12.45
C SER A 50 27.59 -7.44 12.45
N TYR A 51 28.84 -7.33 12.91
CA TYR A 51 29.62 -6.08 12.84
C TYR A 51 29.99 -5.70 11.39
N ARG A 52 30.37 -4.44 11.17
CA ARG A 52 30.69 -3.89 9.84
C ARG A 52 31.73 -4.71 9.05
N SER A 53 32.78 -5.20 9.72
CA SER A 53 33.84 -6.01 9.09
C SER A 53 33.32 -7.35 8.59
N GLU A 54 32.51 -8.04 9.40
CA GLU A 54 31.87 -9.31 9.05
C GLU A 54 30.87 -9.13 7.91
N ARG A 55 30.04 -8.08 7.97
CA ARG A 55 29.12 -7.72 6.87
C ARG A 55 29.87 -7.51 5.56
N ALA A 56 31.04 -6.87 5.60
CA ALA A 56 31.87 -6.65 4.42
C ALA A 56 32.44 -7.97 3.86
N ALA A 57 32.82 -8.91 4.74
CA ALA A 57 33.32 -10.23 4.34
C ALA A 57 32.22 -11.11 3.73
N MET A 58 30.98 -11.02 4.20
CA MET A 58 29.85 -11.82 3.70
C MET A 58 29.23 -11.26 2.41
N ARG A 59 29.44 -9.97 2.11
CA ARG A 59 28.80 -9.27 0.98
C ARG A 59 29.00 -9.97 -0.38
N PRO A 60 30.19 -10.47 -0.76
CA PRO A 60 30.36 -11.15 -2.05
C PRO A 60 29.55 -12.45 -2.15
N GLN A 61 29.50 -13.24 -1.07
CA GLN A 61 28.73 -14.49 -1.02
C GLN A 61 27.23 -14.21 -1.12
N LEU A 62 26.73 -13.21 -0.37
CA LEU A 62 25.34 -12.79 -0.43
C LEU A 62 24.96 -12.32 -1.84
N ALA A 63 25.76 -11.44 -2.44
CA ALA A 63 25.49 -10.95 -3.79
C ALA A 63 25.43 -12.09 -4.82
N LYS A 64 26.31 -13.08 -4.71
CA LYS A 64 26.30 -14.27 -5.56
C LYS A 64 24.98 -15.05 -5.42
N LEU A 65 24.58 -15.37 -4.19
CA LEU A 65 23.35 -16.12 -3.92
C LEU A 65 22.09 -15.35 -4.34
N GLU A 66 22.08 -14.02 -4.15
CA GLU A 66 21.01 -13.14 -4.62
C GLU A 66 20.89 -13.16 -6.15
N THR A 67 22.02 -13.13 -6.88
CA THR A 67 22.03 -13.25 -8.34
C THR A 67 21.51 -14.60 -8.81
N GLU A 68 22.01 -15.71 -8.26
CA GLU A 68 21.55 -17.06 -8.62
C GLU A 68 20.04 -17.23 -8.37
N GLN A 69 19.54 -16.68 -7.26
CA GLN A 69 18.11 -16.73 -6.95
C GLN A 69 17.29 -15.84 -7.89
N ALA A 70 17.78 -14.65 -8.24
CA ALA A 70 17.13 -13.78 -9.22
C ALA A 70 17.03 -14.43 -10.60
N GLU A 71 18.08 -15.13 -11.05
CA GLU A 71 18.09 -15.88 -12.32
C GLU A 71 17.03 -17.00 -12.31
N ARG A 72 16.96 -17.80 -11.24
CA ARG A 72 15.93 -18.84 -11.09
C ARG A 72 14.51 -18.29 -11.17
N VAL A 73 14.28 -17.14 -10.56
CA VAL A 73 12.96 -16.49 -10.61
C VAL A 73 12.68 -15.96 -12.02
N ALA A 74 13.67 -15.40 -12.71
CA ALA A 74 13.53 -14.94 -14.09
C ALA A 74 13.20 -16.09 -15.06
N ASP A 75 13.84 -17.25 -14.90
CA ASP A 75 13.54 -18.46 -15.68
C ASP A 75 12.09 -18.92 -15.44
N ARG A 76 11.64 -18.90 -14.19
CA ARG A 76 10.25 -19.23 -13.82
C ARG A 76 9.25 -18.23 -14.39
N LEU A 77 9.54 -16.93 -14.37
CA LEU A 77 8.69 -15.92 -14.99
C LEU A 77 8.55 -16.15 -16.50
N THR A 78 9.68 -16.45 -17.17
CA THR A 78 9.70 -16.76 -18.60
C THR A 78 8.84 -18.00 -18.90
N ALA A 79 8.95 -19.05 -18.07
CA ALA A 79 8.13 -20.26 -18.20
C ALA A 79 6.63 -20.01 -17.96
N LEU A 80 6.28 -19.02 -17.13
CA LEU A 80 4.90 -18.60 -16.88
C LEU A 80 4.36 -17.62 -17.95
N GLY A 81 5.16 -17.26 -18.94
CA GLY A 81 4.77 -16.27 -19.96
C GLY A 81 4.70 -14.85 -19.44
N CYS A 82 5.27 -14.57 -18.27
CA CYS A 82 5.37 -13.24 -17.71
C CYS A 82 6.57 -12.48 -18.31
N ALA A 83 6.32 -11.30 -18.87
CA ALA A 83 7.35 -10.43 -19.43
C ALA A 83 7.38 -9.08 -18.70
N GLU A 84 8.54 -8.40 -18.66
CA GLU A 84 8.66 -7.02 -18.16
C GLU A 84 8.19 -6.78 -16.71
N ILE A 85 8.29 -7.81 -15.86
CA ILE A 85 7.93 -7.72 -14.44
C ILE A 85 9.13 -7.28 -13.62
N ARG A 86 8.97 -6.22 -12.82
CA ARG A 86 9.92 -5.85 -11.77
C ARG A 86 9.57 -6.55 -10.47
N LEU A 87 10.53 -7.29 -9.93
CA LEU A 87 10.38 -8.01 -8.67
C LEU A 87 11.12 -7.31 -7.53
N HIS A 88 10.53 -7.38 -6.34
CA HIS A 88 11.18 -7.06 -5.09
C HIS A 88 11.47 -8.36 -4.35
N LEU A 89 12.75 -8.67 -4.18
CA LEU A 89 13.19 -9.85 -3.44
C LEU A 89 13.63 -9.44 -2.03
N GLN A 90 13.24 -10.24 -1.04
CA GLN A 90 13.74 -10.14 0.32
C GLN A 90 14.06 -11.55 0.83
N ARG A 91 15.31 -11.75 1.26
CA ARG A 91 15.82 -13.06 1.71
C ARG A 91 15.59 -14.19 0.70
N GLY A 92 15.63 -13.88 -0.60
CA GLY A 92 15.45 -14.86 -1.69
C GLY A 92 14.01 -15.18 -2.09
N PHE A 93 13.02 -14.53 -1.45
CA PHE A 93 11.60 -14.68 -1.76
C PHE A 93 11.09 -13.45 -2.51
N VAL A 94 10.15 -13.64 -3.43
CA VAL A 94 9.45 -12.51 -4.06
C VAL A 94 8.42 -11.97 -3.10
N THR A 95 8.67 -10.79 -2.55
CA THR A 95 7.77 -10.12 -1.61
C THR A 95 6.93 -9.03 -2.25
N GLY A 96 7.38 -8.54 -3.41
CA GLY A 96 6.62 -7.57 -4.18
C GLY A 96 6.79 -7.68 -5.68
N ILE A 97 5.75 -7.24 -6.38
CA ILE A 97 5.64 -7.28 -7.84
C ILE A 97 5.21 -5.90 -8.34
N THR A 98 5.87 -5.41 -9.38
CA THR A 98 5.45 -4.25 -10.18
C THR A 98 5.43 -4.65 -11.65
N ALA A 99 4.26 -4.56 -12.29
CA ALA A 99 4.09 -4.92 -13.69
C ALA A 99 2.84 -4.22 -14.28
N SER A 100 2.72 -4.17 -15.61
CA SER A 100 1.44 -3.91 -16.24
C SER A 100 0.48 -5.09 -16.02
N LEU A 101 -0.82 -4.83 -16.07
CA LEU A 101 -1.83 -5.88 -15.88
C LEU A 101 -1.67 -7.01 -16.93
N ALA A 102 -1.43 -6.65 -18.18
CA ALA A 102 -1.22 -7.62 -19.27
C ALA A 102 0.01 -8.52 -19.05
N ALA A 103 1.12 -7.94 -18.59
CA ALA A 103 2.36 -8.67 -18.29
C ALA A 103 2.19 -9.66 -17.12
N LEU A 104 1.39 -9.29 -16.13
CA LEU A 104 1.21 -10.07 -14.91
C LEU A 104 0.20 -11.22 -15.08
N THR A 105 -0.82 -11.02 -15.90
CA THR A 105 -1.98 -11.93 -16.01
C THR A 105 -1.60 -13.40 -16.27
N PRO A 106 -0.68 -13.76 -17.18
CA PRO A 106 -0.37 -15.16 -17.51
C PRO A 106 0.11 -16.00 -16.31
N GLY A 107 0.87 -15.39 -15.41
CA GLY A 107 1.52 -16.08 -14.28
C GLY A 107 1.01 -15.66 -12.90
N PHE A 108 0.03 -14.76 -12.82
CA PHE A 108 -0.39 -14.14 -11.55
C PHE A 108 -0.68 -15.17 -10.45
N THR A 109 -1.61 -16.10 -10.71
CA THR A 109 -2.01 -17.13 -9.72
C THR A 109 -0.81 -17.99 -9.29
N ALA A 110 0.02 -18.40 -10.25
CA ALA A 110 1.16 -19.25 -9.97
C ALA A 110 2.27 -18.53 -9.18
N LEU A 111 2.43 -17.22 -9.40
CA LEU A 111 3.35 -16.39 -8.63
C LEU A 111 2.84 -16.17 -7.20
N MET A 112 1.60 -15.71 -7.06
CA MET A 112 1.00 -15.41 -5.76
C MET A 112 0.91 -16.64 -4.84
N ARG A 113 0.77 -17.85 -5.41
CA ARG A 113 0.71 -19.09 -4.63
C ARG A 113 2.06 -19.65 -4.21
N ALA A 114 3.12 -19.41 -4.98
CA ALA A 114 4.43 -19.99 -4.66
C ALA A 114 5.40 -18.99 -4.02
N GLU A 115 5.05 -17.72 -3.95
CA GLU A 115 5.86 -16.68 -3.32
C GLU A 115 5.01 -15.87 -2.31
N PRO A 116 5.60 -15.43 -1.18
CA PRO A 116 4.91 -14.64 -0.15
C PRO A 116 4.74 -13.17 -0.57
N VAL A 117 4.06 -12.95 -1.71
CA VAL A 117 3.85 -11.62 -2.28
C VAL A 117 2.84 -10.86 -1.44
N HIS A 118 3.31 -9.82 -0.76
CA HIS A 118 2.46 -8.95 0.06
C HIS A 118 2.44 -7.50 -0.45
N ARG A 119 3.22 -7.18 -1.48
CA ARG A 119 3.25 -5.86 -2.13
C ARG A 119 2.96 -6.01 -3.63
N LEU A 120 1.86 -5.44 -4.08
CA LEU A 120 1.47 -5.52 -5.49
C LEU A 120 1.30 -4.12 -6.07
N THR A 121 1.95 -3.85 -7.20
CA THR A 121 1.74 -2.66 -8.03
C THR A 121 1.36 -3.10 -9.42
N ILE A 122 0.16 -2.76 -9.86
CA ILE A 122 -0.32 -3.05 -11.20
C ILE A 122 -0.49 -1.72 -11.95
N GLN A 123 0.11 -1.64 -13.12
CA GLN A 123 0.03 -0.49 -14.03
C GLN A 123 -0.89 -0.82 -15.21
N ASP A 124 -1.34 0.21 -15.92
CA ASP A 124 -2.20 0.09 -17.09
C ASP A 124 -3.45 -0.76 -16.82
N CYS A 125 -4.07 -0.54 -15.66
CA CYS A 125 -5.26 -1.27 -15.24
C CYS A 125 -6.50 -0.71 -15.96
N ALA A 126 -7.18 -1.54 -16.75
CA ALA A 126 -8.56 -1.31 -17.15
C ALA A 126 -9.51 -2.03 -16.17
N ALA A 127 -10.62 -1.39 -15.81
CA ALA A 127 -11.58 -1.89 -14.82
C ALA A 127 -12.01 -3.34 -15.06
N GLU A 128 -12.42 -3.68 -16.30
CA GLU A 128 -12.91 -5.02 -16.65
C GLU A 128 -11.83 -6.11 -16.50
N ALA A 129 -10.62 -5.83 -16.98
CA ALA A 129 -9.50 -6.76 -16.89
C ALA A 129 -9.04 -6.94 -15.45
N LEU A 130 -9.06 -5.86 -14.64
CA LEU A 130 -8.79 -5.93 -13.22
C LEU A 130 -9.83 -6.81 -12.52
N ALA A 131 -11.12 -6.59 -12.77
CA ALA A 131 -12.20 -7.37 -12.17
C ALA A 131 -12.03 -8.86 -12.47
N SER A 132 -11.76 -9.21 -13.72
CA SER A 132 -11.50 -10.59 -14.14
C SER A 132 -10.30 -11.21 -13.42
N LEU A 133 -9.21 -10.46 -13.23
CA LEU A 133 -8.04 -10.93 -12.48
C LEU A 133 -8.37 -11.17 -11.01
N LEU A 134 -9.06 -10.22 -10.36
CA LEU A 134 -9.39 -10.29 -8.94
C LEU A 134 -10.38 -11.43 -8.65
N ASP A 135 -11.47 -11.52 -9.41
CA ASP A 135 -12.52 -12.52 -9.25
C ASP A 135 -12.00 -13.95 -9.50
N ALA A 136 -11.00 -14.11 -10.37
CA ALA A 136 -10.33 -15.40 -10.57
C ALA A 136 -9.36 -15.80 -9.43
N ASN A 137 -8.99 -14.87 -8.53
CA ASN A 137 -7.90 -15.05 -7.57
C ASN A 137 -8.18 -14.54 -6.14
N PRO A 138 -9.39 -14.72 -5.55
CA PRO A 138 -9.75 -14.09 -4.27
C PRO A 138 -8.83 -14.50 -3.11
N GLU A 139 -8.45 -15.78 -3.04
CA GLU A 139 -7.61 -16.32 -1.96
C GLU A 139 -6.20 -15.70 -1.95
N CYS A 140 -5.66 -15.41 -3.13
CA CYS A 140 -4.31 -14.87 -3.32
C CYS A 140 -4.19 -13.42 -2.83
N LEU A 141 -5.31 -12.70 -2.70
CA LEU A 141 -5.33 -11.30 -2.30
C LEU A 141 -5.25 -11.12 -0.77
N THR A 142 -5.59 -12.17 -0.01
CA THR A 142 -5.65 -12.12 1.46
C THR A 142 -4.30 -11.88 2.15
N GLN A 143 -3.19 -12.13 1.45
CA GLN A 143 -1.83 -11.87 1.93
C GLN A 143 -1.31 -10.45 1.65
N LEU A 144 -2.02 -9.67 0.83
CA LEU A 144 -1.58 -8.33 0.44
C LEU A 144 -1.61 -7.37 1.62
N ARG A 145 -0.52 -6.60 1.75
CA ARG A 145 -0.35 -5.51 2.73
C ARG A 145 -0.25 -4.16 2.07
N TYR A 146 0.22 -4.12 0.83
CA TYR A 146 0.31 -2.94 0.00
C TYR A 146 -0.24 -3.26 -1.39
N LEU A 147 -1.20 -2.47 -1.84
CA LEU A 147 -1.73 -2.51 -3.19
C LEU A 147 -1.65 -1.12 -3.81
N LYS A 148 -1.02 -1.04 -4.99
CA LYS A 148 -1.07 0.12 -5.86
C LYS A 148 -1.67 -0.28 -7.19
N LEU A 149 -2.68 0.46 -7.62
CA LEU A 149 -3.31 0.31 -8.92
C LEU A 149 -3.18 1.65 -9.65
N GLN A 150 -2.73 1.59 -10.90
CA GLN A 150 -2.61 2.75 -11.78
C GLN A 150 -3.28 2.41 -13.11
N GLY A 151 -4.14 3.30 -13.61
CA GLY A 151 -4.95 3.08 -14.79
C GLY A 151 -6.32 3.76 -14.65
N THR A 152 -7.28 3.40 -15.49
CA THR A 152 -8.65 3.95 -15.43
C THR A 152 -9.56 2.94 -14.75
N LEU A 153 -9.66 3.05 -13.42
CA LEU A 153 -10.45 2.13 -12.61
C LEU A 153 -11.92 2.54 -12.58
N GLY A 154 -12.21 3.82 -12.33
CA GLY A 154 -13.58 4.32 -12.15
C GLY A 154 -14.35 3.56 -11.07
N GLU A 155 -15.68 3.66 -11.14
CA GLU A 155 -16.60 2.94 -10.26
C GLU A 155 -16.42 1.42 -10.39
N ASP A 156 -16.40 0.87 -11.62
CA ASP A 156 -16.35 -0.57 -11.87
C ASP A 156 -15.10 -1.24 -11.27
N GLY A 157 -13.93 -0.61 -11.41
CA GLY A 157 -12.68 -1.12 -10.87
C GLY A 157 -12.66 -1.07 -9.34
N CYS A 158 -13.22 -0.02 -8.74
CA CYS A 158 -13.36 0.08 -7.28
C CYS A 158 -14.38 -0.91 -6.74
N ALA A 159 -15.51 -1.10 -7.43
CA ALA A 159 -16.52 -2.10 -7.09
C ALA A 159 -15.95 -3.51 -7.17
N ALA A 160 -15.10 -3.80 -8.16
CA ALA A 160 -14.39 -5.07 -8.24
C ALA A 160 -13.45 -5.30 -7.05
N LEU A 161 -12.76 -4.25 -6.59
CA LEU A 161 -11.91 -4.32 -5.42
C LEU A 161 -12.71 -4.49 -4.12
N ALA A 162 -13.86 -3.81 -3.99
CA ALA A 162 -14.75 -3.88 -2.83
C ALA A 162 -15.34 -5.28 -2.59
N ARG A 163 -15.46 -6.11 -3.62
CA ARG A 163 -15.90 -7.50 -3.50
C ARG A 163 -14.83 -8.45 -2.92
N GLN A 164 -13.57 -8.03 -2.84
CA GLN A 164 -12.47 -8.91 -2.44
C GLN A 164 -12.17 -8.80 -0.95
N PRO A 165 -11.90 -9.94 -0.27
CA PRO A 165 -11.43 -9.92 1.11
C PRO A 165 -9.98 -9.45 1.16
N LEU A 166 -9.73 -8.31 1.81
CA LEU A 166 -8.40 -7.70 1.94
C LEU A 166 -8.01 -7.53 3.42
N PRO A 167 -8.07 -8.59 4.25
CA PRO A 167 -7.99 -8.49 5.70
C PRO A 167 -6.63 -8.01 6.22
N ARG A 168 -5.57 -8.13 5.41
CA ARG A 168 -4.20 -7.72 5.77
C ARG A 168 -3.75 -6.45 5.07
N LEU A 169 -4.58 -5.86 4.21
CA LEU A 169 -4.21 -4.69 3.43
C LEU A 169 -4.05 -3.50 4.37
N ARG A 170 -2.85 -2.93 4.41
CA ARG A 170 -2.52 -1.77 5.24
C ARG A 170 -2.44 -0.47 4.46
N ARG A 171 -2.09 -0.56 3.17
CA ARG A 171 -1.92 0.60 2.31
C ARG A 171 -2.54 0.36 0.94
N LEU A 172 -3.42 1.27 0.55
CA LEU A 172 -4.02 1.30 -0.77
C LEU A 172 -3.60 2.60 -1.48
N ASN A 173 -3.11 2.48 -2.70
CA ASN A 173 -2.71 3.61 -3.52
C ASN A 173 -3.45 3.56 -4.87
N LEU A 174 -4.37 4.50 -5.04
CA LEU A 174 -5.15 4.76 -6.26
C LEU A 174 -4.81 6.17 -6.78
N LEU A 175 -3.51 6.50 -6.82
CA LEU A 175 -3.06 7.75 -7.40
C LEU A 175 -3.32 7.74 -8.90
N ASP A 176 -3.97 8.79 -9.42
CA ASP A 176 -4.27 8.94 -10.84
C ASP A 176 -4.92 7.67 -11.41
N ALA A 177 -6.01 7.29 -10.76
CA ALA A 177 -6.73 6.06 -11.03
C ALA A 177 -8.12 6.29 -11.65
N GLY A 178 -8.45 7.54 -11.98
CA GLY A 178 -9.76 7.95 -12.48
C GLY A 178 -10.86 7.70 -11.45
N ILE A 179 -10.63 8.09 -10.20
CA ILE A 179 -11.62 7.97 -9.12
C ILE A 179 -12.49 9.23 -9.11
N ASP A 180 -13.80 9.08 -9.28
CA ASP A 180 -14.81 10.12 -9.16
C ASP A 180 -15.60 9.97 -7.83
N ASP A 181 -16.65 10.76 -7.68
CA ASP A 181 -17.50 10.77 -6.50
C ASP A 181 -18.25 9.44 -6.34
N GLU A 182 -18.74 8.86 -7.43
CA GLU A 182 -19.42 7.57 -7.45
C GLU A 182 -18.47 6.43 -7.05
N ALA A 183 -17.24 6.42 -7.55
CA ALA A 183 -16.22 5.43 -7.19
C ALA A 183 -15.83 5.50 -5.70
N CYS A 184 -15.96 6.67 -5.06
CA CYS A 184 -15.70 6.82 -3.63
C CYS A 184 -16.66 5.98 -2.77
N LEU A 185 -17.90 5.73 -3.22
CA LEU A 185 -18.81 4.83 -2.54
C LEU A 185 -18.23 3.41 -2.45
N ALA A 186 -17.69 2.88 -3.54
CA ALA A 186 -17.06 1.56 -3.56
C ALA A 186 -15.78 1.52 -2.72
N VAL A 187 -14.96 2.58 -2.74
CA VAL A 187 -13.77 2.69 -1.87
C VAL A 187 -14.16 2.65 -0.39
N SER A 188 -15.29 3.28 -0.03
CA SER A 188 -15.81 3.33 1.33
C SER A 188 -16.35 1.98 1.84
N GLN A 189 -16.56 1.01 0.94
CA GLN A 189 -17.11 -0.32 1.18
C GLN A 189 -16.07 -1.46 1.11
N LEU A 190 -14.78 -1.13 1.00
CA LEU A 190 -13.71 -2.13 0.94
C LEU A 190 -13.72 -3.03 2.19
N ASP A 191 -13.78 -4.36 2.00
CA ASP A 191 -13.64 -5.35 3.09
C ASP A 191 -12.20 -5.39 3.62
N THR A 192 -11.88 -4.44 4.48
CA THR A 192 -10.56 -4.25 5.08
C THR A 192 -10.70 -4.04 6.59
N VAL A 193 -9.83 -4.72 7.35
CA VAL A 193 -9.79 -4.60 8.82
C VAL A 193 -8.43 -4.13 9.34
N ALA A 194 -7.51 -3.78 8.43
CA ALA A 194 -6.18 -3.30 8.75
C ALA A 194 -5.74 -2.09 7.89
N LEU A 195 -6.65 -1.47 7.12
CA LEU A 195 -6.30 -0.42 6.17
C LEU A 195 -6.03 0.89 6.90
N GLU A 196 -4.76 1.31 6.91
CA GLU A 196 -4.30 2.48 7.66
C GLU A 196 -3.97 3.68 6.76
N SER A 197 -3.61 3.44 5.49
CA SER A 197 -3.17 4.49 4.57
C SER A 197 -3.86 4.38 3.23
N VAL A 198 -4.53 5.45 2.82
CA VAL A 198 -5.23 5.53 1.52
C VAL A 198 -4.76 6.75 0.74
N THR A 199 -4.27 6.50 -0.47
CA THR A 199 -3.87 7.56 -1.42
C THR A 199 -4.88 7.64 -2.55
N LEU A 200 -5.58 8.77 -2.63
CA LEU A 200 -6.55 9.14 -3.66
C LEU A 200 -6.12 10.44 -4.38
N THR A 201 -4.82 10.71 -4.39
CA THR A 201 -4.23 11.92 -4.97
C THR A 201 -4.35 11.93 -6.49
N ALA A 202 -4.59 13.10 -7.09
CA ALA A 202 -4.74 13.28 -8.54
C ALA A 202 -5.91 12.47 -9.09
N ASN A 203 -7.13 12.76 -8.63
CA ASN A 203 -8.37 12.14 -9.08
C ASN A 203 -9.45 13.23 -9.26
N GLU A 204 -10.69 12.84 -9.49
CA GLU A 204 -11.83 13.72 -9.77
C GLU A 204 -12.82 13.76 -8.59
N ILE A 205 -12.31 13.68 -7.36
CA ILE A 205 -13.12 13.62 -6.14
C ILE A 205 -13.55 15.02 -5.70
N GLY A 206 -14.84 15.29 -5.75
CA GLY A 206 -15.49 16.49 -5.24
C GLY A 206 -16.05 16.33 -3.83
N ASP A 207 -16.95 17.22 -3.46
CA ASP A 207 -17.56 17.24 -2.13
C ASP A 207 -18.47 16.03 -1.87
N GLU A 208 -19.14 15.50 -2.91
CA GLU A 208 -19.99 14.32 -2.81
C GLU A 208 -19.17 13.04 -2.56
N GLY A 209 -18.03 12.90 -3.23
CA GLY A 209 -17.11 11.79 -2.98
C GLY A 209 -16.55 11.84 -1.56
N ILE A 210 -16.27 13.03 -1.02
CA ILE A 210 -15.91 13.19 0.40
C ILE A 210 -17.03 12.69 1.32
N GLU A 211 -18.29 13.02 1.06
CA GLU A 211 -19.43 12.53 1.85
C GLU A 211 -19.54 11.00 1.79
N HIS A 212 -19.34 10.39 0.61
CA HIS A 212 -19.27 8.93 0.47
C HIS A 212 -18.12 8.32 1.29
N LEU A 213 -16.92 8.89 1.22
CA LEU A 213 -15.79 8.41 1.99
C LEU A 213 -16.08 8.47 3.49
N ILE A 214 -16.57 9.59 4.03
CA ILE A 214 -16.73 9.73 5.49
C ILE A 214 -17.93 8.97 6.07
N THR A 215 -18.88 8.55 5.26
CA THR A 215 -20.07 7.79 5.70
C THR A 215 -19.91 6.28 5.59
N GLY A 216 -18.89 5.79 4.88
CA GLY A 216 -18.65 4.36 4.70
C GLY A 216 -18.14 3.62 5.94
N GLU A 217 -18.30 2.29 5.92
CA GLU A 217 -18.02 1.39 7.04
C GLU A 217 -16.52 1.15 7.29
N SER A 218 -15.67 1.31 6.26
CA SER A 218 -14.24 0.98 6.30
C SER A 218 -13.34 2.10 6.87
N CYS A 219 -13.90 3.29 7.08
CA CYS A 219 -13.14 4.49 7.47
C CYS A 219 -12.64 4.61 8.93
N PRO A 220 -13.16 3.90 9.96
CA PRO A 220 -12.69 4.12 11.34
C PRO A 220 -11.23 3.72 11.59
N GLN A 221 -10.57 3.08 10.63
CA GLN A 221 -9.20 2.59 10.76
C GLN A 221 -8.14 3.46 10.08
N TRP A 222 -8.55 4.40 9.22
CA TRP A 222 -7.59 5.18 8.43
C TRP A 222 -6.79 6.14 9.31
N ARG A 223 -5.48 6.09 9.16
CA ARG A 223 -4.52 6.98 9.82
C ARG A 223 -3.89 7.99 8.88
N GLU A 224 -3.79 7.67 7.59
CA GLU A 224 -3.21 8.55 6.57
C GLU A 224 -4.12 8.62 5.36
N LEU A 225 -4.53 9.84 5.00
CA LEU A 225 -5.40 10.11 3.85
C LEU A 225 -4.75 11.19 2.97
N TYR A 226 -4.58 10.87 1.68
CA TYR A 226 -3.95 11.76 0.71
C TYR A 226 -4.92 12.08 -0.42
N LEU A 227 -5.45 13.31 -0.43
CA LEU A 227 -6.50 13.84 -1.31
C LEU A 227 -6.01 15.00 -2.19
N SER A 228 -4.69 15.22 -2.29
CA SER A 228 -4.17 16.35 -3.08
C SER A 228 -4.53 16.21 -4.56
N TYR A 229 -4.65 17.33 -5.29
CA TYR A 229 -5.06 17.36 -6.71
C TYR A 229 -6.44 16.72 -6.92
N ASN A 230 -7.46 17.24 -6.24
CA ASN A 230 -8.86 16.85 -6.40
C ASN A 230 -9.75 18.10 -6.31
N PRO A 231 -10.89 18.16 -7.00
CA PRO A 231 -11.80 19.31 -7.00
C PRO A 231 -12.63 19.43 -5.70
N ILE A 232 -11.98 19.40 -4.54
CA ILE A 232 -12.61 19.50 -3.21
C ILE A 232 -12.80 20.97 -2.85
N SER A 233 -14.03 21.39 -2.61
CA SER A 233 -14.35 22.77 -2.26
C SER A 233 -14.30 23.02 -0.75
N ALA A 234 -14.56 24.26 -0.34
CA ALA A 234 -14.73 24.62 1.07
C ALA A 234 -15.78 23.73 1.79
N GLN A 235 -16.81 23.27 1.09
CA GLN A 235 -17.83 22.38 1.66
C GLN A 235 -17.25 21.01 2.00
N GLY A 236 -16.51 20.37 1.09
CA GLY A 236 -15.85 19.10 1.34
C GLY A 236 -14.80 19.18 2.45
N VAL A 237 -14.04 20.29 2.53
CA VAL A 237 -13.13 20.53 3.67
C VAL A 237 -13.88 20.57 5.00
N ALA A 238 -15.02 21.28 5.03
CA ALA A 238 -15.84 21.38 6.23
C ALA A 238 -16.50 20.04 6.62
N ALA A 239 -16.88 19.22 5.64
CA ALA A 239 -17.39 17.86 5.85
C ALA A 239 -16.31 16.96 6.47
N LEU A 240 -15.12 16.90 5.86
CA LEU A 240 -13.95 16.16 6.38
C LEU A 240 -13.64 16.55 7.83
N ALA A 241 -13.62 17.84 8.14
CA ALA A 241 -13.29 18.33 9.49
C ALA A 241 -14.26 17.81 10.57
N ARG A 242 -15.52 17.55 10.20
CA ARG A 242 -16.59 17.09 11.10
C ARG A 242 -16.77 15.57 11.10
N ALA A 243 -16.03 14.84 10.26
CA ALA A 243 -16.12 13.41 10.11
C ALA A 243 -15.68 12.67 11.39
N GLN A 244 -16.65 12.15 12.13
CA GLN A 244 -16.40 11.36 13.34
C GLN A 244 -15.80 9.99 13.02
N SER A 245 -16.13 9.44 11.85
CA SER A 245 -15.52 8.22 11.31
C SER A 245 -14.00 8.35 11.15
N LEU A 246 -13.48 9.56 10.90
CA LEU A 246 -12.04 9.84 10.76
C LEU A 246 -11.40 10.36 12.05
N ALA A 247 -11.99 10.13 13.23
CA ALA A 247 -11.44 10.60 14.50
C ALA A 247 -10.01 10.07 14.78
N GLY A 248 -9.65 8.90 14.22
CA GLY A 248 -8.31 8.30 14.31
C GLY A 248 -7.30 8.78 13.26
N LEU A 249 -7.70 9.65 12.32
CA LEU A 249 -6.84 10.10 11.23
C LEU A 249 -5.68 10.93 11.77
N GLU A 250 -4.44 10.53 11.48
CA GLU A 250 -3.23 11.20 11.97
C GLU A 250 -2.59 12.12 10.93
N ARG A 251 -2.78 11.84 9.63
CA ARG A 251 -2.20 12.61 8.53
C ARG A 251 -3.23 12.86 7.44
N LEU A 252 -3.31 14.12 7.02
CA LEU A 252 -4.11 14.58 5.90
C LEU A 252 -3.25 15.41 4.96
N ALA A 253 -3.30 15.10 3.66
CA ALA A 253 -2.66 15.90 2.63
C ALA A 253 -3.68 16.27 1.55
N MET A 254 -3.94 17.57 1.37
CA MET A 254 -4.99 18.10 0.49
C MET A 254 -4.51 19.38 -0.21
N ARG A 255 -3.36 19.29 -0.87
CA ARG A 255 -2.81 20.37 -1.71
C ARG A 255 -3.52 20.40 -3.05
N GLU A 256 -3.54 21.56 -3.69
CA GLU A 256 -4.10 21.81 -5.02
C GLU A 256 -5.54 21.32 -5.08
N ILE A 257 -6.37 21.87 -4.18
CA ILE A 257 -7.82 21.65 -4.12
C ILE A 257 -8.58 22.94 -4.46
N GLU A 258 -9.88 22.86 -4.69
CA GLU A 258 -10.76 24.01 -4.99
C GLU A 258 -11.20 24.77 -3.72
N ALA A 259 -10.31 24.86 -2.73
CA ALA A 259 -10.55 25.58 -1.49
C ALA A 259 -9.41 26.57 -1.24
N SER A 260 -9.76 27.75 -0.73
CA SER A 260 -8.77 28.74 -0.33
C SER A 260 -8.17 28.39 1.04
N PHE A 261 -7.07 29.06 1.39
CA PHE A 261 -6.49 28.91 2.73
C PHE A 261 -7.48 29.19 3.87
N ALA A 262 -8.40 30.15 3.69
CA ALA A 262 -9.40 30.49 4.70
C ALA A 262 -10.39 29.35 4.97
N ASP A 263 -10.64 28.51 3.96
CA ASP A 263 -11.59 27.40 4.04
C ASP A 263 -11.03 26.22 4.85
N LEU A 264 -9.73 26.23 5.17
CA LEU A 264 -9.10 25.26 6.07
C LEU A 264 -9.44 25.52 7.55
N ALA A 265 -10.15 26.60 7.88
CA ALA A 265 -10.52 26.95 9.25
C ALA A 265 -11.17 25.80 10.06
N PRO A 266 -12.06 24.97 9.50
CA PRO A 266 -12.64 23.84 10.22
C PRO A 266 -11.60 22.82 10.69
N LEU A 267 -10.49 22.64 9.96
CA LEU A 267 -9.43 21.69 10.31
C LEU A 267 -8.58 22.15 11.50
N ALA A 268 -8.70 23.42 11.93
CA ALA A 268 -8.06 23.91 13.14
C ALA A 268 -8.66 23.25 14.41
N GLU A 269 -9.91 22.81 14.37
CA GLU A 269 -10.62 22.21 15.51
C GLU A 269 -11.18 20.81 15.23
N GLY A 270 -11.44 20.48 13.97
CA GLY A 270 -11.92 19.17 13.53
C GLY A 270 -10.87 18.06 13.56
N LEU A 271 -11.27 16.80 13.31
CA LEU A 271 -10.39 15.62 13.27
C LEU A 271 -9.43 15.51 14.47
N PRO A 272 -9.92 15.13 15.67
CA PRO A 272 -9.13 15.24 16.92
C PRO A 272 -7.81 14.45 16.90
N GLY A 273 -7.72 13.35 16.14
CA GLY A 273 -6.49 12.57 15.97
C GLY A 273 -5.44 13.22 15.05
N LEU A 274 -5.79 14.27 14.31
CA LEU A 274 -4.95 14.82 13.25
C LEU A 274 -3.69 15.47 13.81
N ARG A 275 -2.53 14.97 13.35
CA ARG A 275 -1.19 15.38 13.80
C ARG A 275 -0.37 16.05 12.72
N ARG A 276 -0.68 15.82 11.45
CA ARG A 276 0.03 16.37 10.30
C ARG A 276 -0.96 16.80 9.23
N LEU A 277 -0.83 18.05 8.80
CA LEU A 277 -1.61 18.64 7.72
C LEU A 277 -0.65 19.16 6.64
N GLU A 278 -0.86 18.73 5.40
CA GLU A 278 -0.22 19.29 4.22
C GLU A 278 -1.28 19.94 3.34
N ALA A 279 -1.18 21.24 3.11
CA ALA A 279 -2.16 22.04 2.36
C ALA A 279 -1.44 23.18 1.62
N ASP A 280 -2.16 23.88 0.75
CA ASP A 280 -1.60 24.99 -0.01
C ASP A 280 -1.36 26.21 0.88
N GLY A 281 -0.21 26.85 0.67
CA GLY A 281 0.16 28.06 1.40
C GLY A 281 -0.28 29.36 0.74
N TYR A 282 -0.89 29.31 -0.45
CA TYR A 282 -1.21 30.53 -1.18
C TYR A 282 -2.28 31.35 -0.44
N GLY A 283 -1.99 32.62 -0.17
CA GLY A 283 -2.90 33.50 0.57
C GLY A 283 -2.86 33.36 2.09
N HIS A 284 -2.01 32.50 2.68
CA HIS A 284 -1.93 32.36 4.15
C HIS A 284 -1.61 33.68 4.87
N TRP A 285 -0.81 34.56 4.24
CA TRP A 285 -0.46 35.87 4.78
C TRP A 285 -1.66 36.82 4.94
N GLN A 286 -2.77 36.57 4.22
CA GLN A 286 -4.02 37.33 4.33
C GLN A 286 -4.87 36.87 5.52
N ASN A 287 -4.62 35.67 6.07
CA ASN A 287 -5.35 35.11 7.20
C ASN A 287 -4.39 34.63 8.31
N ARG A 288 -3.65 35.58 8.89
CA ARG A 288 -2.62 35.32 9.92
C ARG A 288 -3.17 34.64 11.16
N GLU A 289 -4.41 34.93 11.54
CA GLU A 289 -5.04 34.32 12.72
C GLU A 289 -5.24 32.81 12.51
N LEU A 290 -5.76 32.42 11.34
CA LEU A 290 -5.91 31.00 11.00
C LEU A 290 -4.55 30.30 10.92
N ASP A 291 -3.56 30.92 10.27
CA ASP A 291 -2.21 30.36 10.19
C ASP A 291 -1.58 30.14 11.57
N GLN A 292 -1.79 31.07 12.51
CA GLN A 292 -1.38 30.92 13.90
C GLN A 292 -2.12 29.78 14.62
N ARG A 293 -3.43 29.63 14.41
CA ARG A 293 -4.22 28.52 14.99
C ARG A 293 -3.73 27.16 14.48
N LEU A 294 -3.55 27.01 13.17
CA LEU A 294 -3.04 25.79 12.54
C LEU A 294 -1.59 25.50 12.99
N SER A 295 -0.73 26.51 12.99
CA SER A 295 0.65 26.39 13.47
C SER A 295 0.74 26.04 14.94
N SER A 296 -0.15 26.58 15.79
CA SER A 296 -0.20 26.25 17.23
C SER A 296 -0.64 24.80 17.44
N ARG A 297 -1.59 24.31 16.64
CA ARG A 297 -2.08 22.95 16.71
C ARG A 297 -1.06 21.92 16.23
N PHE A 298 -0.45 22.14 15.08
CA PHE A 298 0.38 21.13 14.40
C PHE A 298 1.90 21.35 14.53
N GLY A 299 2.33 22.55 14.89
CA GLY A 299 3.74 22.94 14.97
C GLY A 299 4.49 22.64 13.67
N LYS A 300 5.66 21.99 13.78
CA LYS A 300 6.50 21.60 12.62
C LYS A 300 5.87 20.54 11.70
N ARG A 301 4.72 19.98 12.06
CA ARG A 301 4.00 18.96 11.28
C ARG A 301 2.91 19.57 10.38
N TYR A 302 2.79 20.89 10.37
CA TYR A 302 2.03 21.60 9.37
C TYR A 302 2.99 22.09 8.28
N ARG A 303 2.71 21.71 7.03
CA ARG A 303 3.53 22.07 5.87
C ARG A 303 2.65 22.75 4.84
N LEU A 304 2.92 24.03 4.65
CA LEU A 304 2.46 24.79 3.51
C LEU A 304 3.45 24.60 2.36
N ARG A 305 2.94 24.38 1.16
CA ARG A 305 3.72 24.41 -0.08
C ARG A 305 3.19 25.46 -1.03
#